data_AF-M3A9S3-F1
#
_entry.id   AF-M3A9S3-F1
#
_cell.length_a   1.000
_cell.length_b   1.000
_cell.length_c   1.000
_cell.angle_alpha   90.00
_cell.angle_beta   90.00
_cell.angle_gamma   90.00
#
_symmetry.space_group_name_H-M   'P 1'
#
loop_
_entity.id
_entity.type
_entity.pdbx_description
1 polymer ?
#
loop_
_entity_poly.entity_id
_entity_poly.type
_entity_poly.pdbx_seq_one_letter_code
_entity_poly.pdbx_strand_id
1 'polypeptide(L)'
;MGFQYKKVLLIGPTSGVVAVLAETLFQNDVFVIGVGRRKEHLEEFVNKHDSSNTKHRDFDINDHQRTALASTTTQLAVVTLHSRPNYGASKAALYHSVLALRHQGNEAGQQFNVLEVYP
;
A
#
# COMPACT_ATOMS: atom_id res chain seq x y z
N MET A 1 -16.29 19.61 -3.00
CA MET A 1 -16.10 18.39 -3.81
C MET A 1 -16.51 17.20 -2.95
N GLY A 2 -17.38 16.31 -3.46
CA GLY A 2 -17.77 15.09 -2.73
C GLY A 2 -16.72 13.98 -2.85
N PHE A 3 -16.72 13.04 -1.90
CA PHE A 3 -15.87 11.86 -1.94
C PHE A 3 -16.32 10.93 -3.08
N GLN A 4 -15.50 10.76 -4.12
CA GLN A 4 -15.90 10.09 -5.36
C GLN A 4 -15.62 8.58 -5.37
N TYR A 5 -14.84 8.07 -4.40
CA TYR A 5 -14.40 6.70 -4.39
C TYR A 5 -15.42 5.78 -3.71
N LYS A 6 -15.73 4.66 -4.35
CA LYS A 6 -16.70 3.67 -3.86
C LYS A 6 -16.06 2.48 -3.14
N LYS A 7 -14.74 2.32 -3.21
CA LYS A 7 -13.98 1.26 -2.53
C LYS A 7 -12.73 1.85 -1.89
N VAL A 8 -12.50 1.55 -0.62
CA VAL A 8 -11.37 2.07 0.16
C VAL A 8 -10.71 0.94 0.95
N LEU A 9 -9.38 0.87 0.91
CA LEU A 9 -8.58 0.01 1.79
C LEU A 9 -8.14 0.81 3.02
N LEU A 10 -8.52 0.37 4.22
CA LEU A 10 -8.14 1.00 5.48
C LEU A 10 -7.25 0.07 6.30
N ILE A 11 -6.12 0.60 6.77
CA ILE A 11 -5.22 -0.11 7.68
C ILE A 11 -5.55 0.30 9.12
N GLY A 12 -5.79 -0.69 9.98
CA GLY A 12 -6.19 -0.49 11.37
C GLY A 12 -7.60 0.07 11.57
N PRO A 13 -8.64 -0.44 10.87
CA PRO A 13 -10.00 0.13 10.94
C PRO A 13 -10.71 -0.12 12.28
N THR A 14 -10.15 -0.93 13.16
CA THR A 14 -10.84 -1.41 14.37
C THR A 14 -10.73 -0.46 15.56
N SER A 15 -9.85 0.56 15.51
CA SER A 15 -9.63 1.46 16.65
C SER A 15 -9.12 2.85 16.25
N GLY A 16 -9.36 3.83 17.12
CA GLY A 16 -8.80 5.18 16.99
C GLY A 16 -9.43 5.98 15.84
N VAL A 17 -8.64 6.88 15.26
CA VAL A 17 -9.10 7.81 14.21
C VAL A 17 -9.59 7.06 12.96
N VAL A 18 -8.94 5.95 12.62
CA VAL A 18 -9.29 5.17 11.43
C VAL A 18 -10.65 4.48 11.59
N ALA A 19 -11.03 4.09 12.81
CA ALA A 19 -12.37 3.56 13.07
C ALA A 19 -13.44 4.62 12.82
N VAL A 20 -13.26 5.84 13.30
CA VAL A 20 -14.19 6.96 13.04
C VAL A 20 -14.27 7.29 11.55
N LEU A 21 -13.13 7.22 10.85
CA LEU A 21 -13.10 7.38 9.39
C LEU A 21 -13.87 6.25 8.69
N ALA A 22 -13.74 5.00 9.12
CA ALA A 22 -14.47 3.87 8.58
C ALA A 22 -16.00 4.06 8.73
N GLU A 23 -16.46 4.50 9.90
CA GLU A 23 -17.88 4.83 10.14
C GLU A 23 -18.38 5.92 9.19
N THR A 24 -17.57 6.96 8.98
CA THR A 24 -17.88 8.04 8.04
C THR A 24 -17.98 7.51 6.60
N LEU A 25 -17.13 6.56 6.22
CA LEU A 25 -17.16 5.95 4.89
C LEU A 25 -18.40 5.06 4.70
N PHE A 26 -18.79 4.28 5.70
CA PHE A 26 -20.02 3.48 5.65
C PHE A 26 -21.28 4.36 5.51
N GLN A 27 -21.35 5.48 6.24
CA GLN A 27 -22.46 6.44 6.11
C GLN A 27 -22.59 7.03 4.70
N ASN A 28 -21.51 7.05 3.92
CA ASN A 28 -21.48 7.56 2.55
C ASN A 28 -21.58 6.43 1.50
N ASP A 29 -22.01 5.23 1.89
CA ASP A 29 -22.16 4.07 1.00
C ASP A 29 -20.86 3.75 0.25
N VAL A 30 -19.75 3.74 1.00
CA VAL A 30 -18.43 3.36 0.51
C VAL A 30 -18.10 1.96 1.02
N PHE A 31 -17.66 1.11 0.11
CA PHE A 31 -17.18 -0.22 0.44
C PHE A 31 -15.81 -0.15 1.11
N VAL A 32 -15.66 -0.71 2.31
CA VAL A 32 -14.42 -0.66 3.08
C VAL A 32 -13.78 -2.04 3.15
N ILE A 33 -12.49 -2.11 2.79
CA ILE A 33 -11.64 -3.27 3.02
C ILE A 33 -10.75 -2.96 4.21
N GLY A 34 -11.01 -3.63 5.33
CA GLY A 34 -10.23 -3.51 6.55
C GLY A 34 -8.99 -4.40 6.55
N VAL A 35 -7.83 -3.85 6.88
CA VAL A 35 -6.58 -4.61 7.06
C VAL A 35 -6.07 -4.42 8.47
N GLY A 36 -5.71 -5.49 9.16
CA GLY A 36 -5.15 -5.40 10.50
C GLY A 36 -4.65 -6.75 11.01
N ARG A 37 -3.97 -6.69 12.16
CA ARG A 37 -3.37 -7.88 12.77
C ARG A 37 -4.35 -8.71 13.60
N ARG A 38 -5.27 -8.06 14.32
CA ARG A 38 -6.18 -8.70 15.28
C ARG A 38 -7.43 -9.21 14.57
N LYS A 39 -7.49 -10.51 14.34
CA LYS A 39 -8.54 -11.16 13.56
C LYS A 39 -9.91 -11.00 14.22
N GLU A 40 -9.97 -11.20 15.53
CA GLU A 40 -11.18 -11.09 16.35
C GLU A 40 -11.84 -9.71 16.22
N HIS A 41 -11.06 -8.63 16.29
CA HIS A 41 -11.59 -7.28 16.14
C HIS A 41 -12.01 -6.97 14.69
N LEU A 42 -11.35 -7.57 13.69
CA LEU A 42 -11.72 -7.42 12.28
C LEU A 42 -13.01 -8.18 11.95
N GLU A 43 -13.23 -9.33 12.57
CA GLU A 43 -14.48 -10.07 12.47
C GLU A 43 -15.63 -9.31 13.14
N GLU A 44 -15.41 -8.76 14.33
CA GLU A 44 -16.37 -7.85 14.99
C GLU A 44 -16.70 -6.63 14.11
N PHE A 45 -15.68 -6.02 13.51
CA PHE A 45 -15.85 -4.91 12.57
C PHE A 45 -16.69 -5.31 11.35
N VAL A 46 -16.47 -6.49 10.77
CA VAL A 46 -17.27 -6.99 9.65
C VAL A 46 -18.69 -7.36 10.08
N ASN A 47 -18.89 -7.90 11.29
CA ASN A 47 -20.21 -8.29 11.80
C ASN A 47 -21.08 -7.08 12.20
N LYS A 48 -20.45 -5.96 12.60
CA LYS A 48 -21.14 -4.71 12.94
C LYS A 48 -21.77 -4.02 11.71
N HIS A 49 -21.25 -4.31 10.52
CA HIS A 49 -21.67 -3.69 9.26
C HIS A 49 -22.18 -4.75 8.26
N ASP A 50 -22.84 -4.32 7.19
CA ASP A 50 -23.39 -5.27 6.21
C ASP A 50 -22.28 -5.99 5.44
N SER A 51 -22.32 -7.33 5.38
CA SER A 51 -21.33 -8.13 4.66
C SER A 51 -21.22 -7.83 3.15
N SER A 52 -22.14 -7.04 2.59
CA SER A 52 -22.12 -6.52 1.22
C SER A 52 -21.23 -5.28 1.06
N ASN A 53 -20.99 -4.49 2.12
CA ASN A 53 -20.24 -3.24 2.09
C ASN A 53 -18.89 -3.30 2.83
N THR A 54 -18.57 -4.43 3.48
CA THR A 54 -17.31 -4.59 4.20
C THR A 54 -16.66 -5.95 3.97
N LYS A 55 -15.33 -5.95 3.88
CA LYS A 55 -14.48 -7.15 3.92
C LYS A 55 -13.27 -6.87 4.79
N HIS A 56 -12.67 -7.91 5.34
CA HIS A 56 -11.39 -7.78 6.03
C HIS A 56 -10.34 -8.73 5.47
N ARG A 57 -9.07 -8.37 5.69
CA ARG A 57 -7.92 -9.24 5.53
C ARG A 57 -7.08 -9.16 6.80
N ASP A 58 -6.87 -10.30 7.44
CA ASP A 58 -5.85 -10.46 8.46
C ASP A 58 -4.46 -10.33 7.84
N PHE A 59 -3.67 -9.41 8.38
CA PHE A 59 -2.32 -9.14 7.94
C PHE A 59 -1.48 -8.68 9.13
N ASP A 60 -0.55 -9.53 9.55
CA ASP A 60 0.49 -9.17 10.51
C ASP A 60 1.73 -8.71 9.74
N ILE A 61 2.27 -7.54 10.11
CA ILE A 61 3.52 -7.04 9.54
C ILE A 61 4.73 -7.91 9.91
N ASN A 62 4.61 -8.71 10.97
CA ASN A 62 5.65 -9.66 11.39
C ASN A 62 5.52 -11.02 10.69
N ASP A 63 4.46 -11.26 9.92
CA ASP A 63 4.36 -12.46 9.08
C ASP A 63 5.23 -12.26 7.83
N HIS A 64 6.52 -12.59 7.97
CA HIS A 64 7.52 -12.45 6.94
C HIS A 64 7.44 -13.59 5.91
N GLN A 65 6.36 -13.64 5.14
CA GLN A 65 6.38 -14.40 3.89
C GLN A 65 7.40 -13.77 2.93
N ARG A 66 8.13 -14.59 2.16
CA ARG A 66 9.08 -14.11 1.14
C ARG A 66 8.34 -13.20 0.17
N THR A 67 8.52 -11.91 0.33
CA THR A 67 7.86 -10.86 -0.46
C THR A 67 8.88 -10.26 -1.42
N ALA A 68 8.44 -9.97 -2.65
CA ALA A 68 9.25 -9.30 -3.63
C ALA A 68 8.58 -8.00 -4.10
N LEU A 69 9.36 -6.94 -4.24
CA LEU A 69 8.96 -5.69 -4.90
C LEU A 69 9.63 -5.65 -6.27
N ALA A 70 8.83 -5.62 -7.34
CA ALA A 70 9.33 -5.46 -8.70
C ALA A 70 8.98 -4.06 -9.24
N SER A 71 9.97 -3.34 -9.73
CA SER A 71 9.80 -2.02 -10.35
C SER A 71 10.29 -2.05 -11.79
N THR A 72 9.49 -1.52 -12.72
CA THR A 72 9.91 -1.30 -14.11
C THR A 72 10.48 0.10 -14.24
N THR A 73 11.80 0.19 -14.42
CA THR A 73 12.52 1.44 -14.62
C THR A 73 12.77 1.65 -16.12
N THR A 74 13.84 2.35 -16.48
CA THR A 74 14.32 2.60 -17.84
C THR A 74 15.73 3.17 -17.76
N GLN A 75 16.52 3.07 -18.83
CA GLN A 75 17.81 3.76 -18.92
C GLN A 75 17.69 5.29 -18.78
N LEU A 76 16.51 5.87 -19.04
CA LEU A 76 16.25 7.30 -18.83
C LEU A 76 16.32 7.75 -17.36
N ALA A 77 16.32 6.82 -16.41
CA ALA A 77 16.57 7.10 -15.00
C ALA A 77 18.03 7.54 -14.73
N VAL A 78 18.95 7.11 -15.59
CA VAL A 78 20.40 7.38 -15.47
C VAL A 78 20.84 8.40 -16.51
N VAL A 79 20.35 8.27 -17.75
CA VAL A 79 20.68 9.18 -18.87
C VAL A 79 19.40 9.88 -19.34
N THR A 80 19.18 11.12 -18.89
CA THR A 80 17.94 11.85 -19.21
C THR A 80 17.91 12.34 -20.66
N LEU A 81 16.77 12.18 -21.32
CA LEU A 81 16.52 12.75 -22.65
C LEU A 81 15.92 14.14 -22.52
N HIS A 82 16.49 15.12 -23.24
CA HIS A 82 15.97 16.49 -23.30
C HIS A 82 14.51 16.55 -23.81
N SER A 83 14.09 15.61 -24.66
CA SER A 83 12.70 15.56 -25.15
C SER A 83 11.68 15.12 -24.10
N ARG A 84 12.11 14.51 -22.98
CA ARG A 84 11.22 13.95 -21.94
C ARG A 84 11.80 14.13 -20.52
N PRO A 85 12.09 15.37 -20.08
CA PRO A 85 12.80 15.62 -18.83
C PRO A 85 12.02 15.16 -17.60
N ASN A 86 10.70 15.36 -17.58
CA ASN A 86 9.85 14.97 -16.45
C ASN A 86 9.77 13.44 -16.29
N TYR A 87 9.68 12.70 -17.40
CA TYR A 87 9.67 11.24 -17.38
C TYR A 87 11.00 10.69 -16.84
N GLY A 88 12.13 11.23 -17.33
CA GLY A 88 13.46 10.89 -16.81
C GLY A 88 13.58 11.19 -15.32
N ALA A 89 13.11 12.36 -14.86
CA ALA A 89 13.14 12.74 -13.45
C ALA A 89 12.33 11.79 -12.56
N SER A 90 11.10 11.42 -12.95
CA SER A 90 10.30 10.45 -12.20
C SER A 90 10.97 9.07 -12.12
N LYS A 91 11.64 8.64 -13.19
CA LYS A 91 12.36 7.36 -13.23
C LYS A 91 13.67 7.41 -12.43
N ALA A 92 14.37 8.54 -12.42
CA ALA A 92 15.53 8.76 -11.55
C ALA A 92 15.13 8.73 -10.07
N ALA A 93 13.99 9.35 -9.71
CA ALA A 93 13.46 9.31 -8.35
C ALA A 93 13.09 7.87 -7.93
N LEU A 94 12.42 7.13 -8.81
CA LEU A 94 12.07 5.73 -8.57
C LEU A 94 13.34 4.86 -8.40
N TYR A 95 14.33 5.02 -9.28
CA TYR A 95 15.62 4.31 -9.18
C TYR A 95 16.28 4.54 -7.82
N HIS A 96 16.38 5.79 -7.37
CA HIS A 96 16.98 6.11 -6.07
C HIS A 96 16.16 5.60 -4.89
N SER A 97 14.83 5.65 -4.95
CA SER A 97 13.98 5.07 -3.90
C SER A 97 14.19 3.56 -3.78
N VAL A 98 14.29 2.85 -4.90
CA VAL A 98 14.52 1.40 -4.95
C VAL A 98 15.90 1.06 -4.40
N LEU A 99 16.93 1.85 -4.74
CA LEU A 99 18.28 1.69 -4.21
C LEU A 99 18.34 1.91 -2.69
N ALA A 100 17.71 2.98 -2.20
CA ALA A 100 17.64 3.26 -0.76
C ALA A 100 16.91 2.15 -0.01
N LEU A 101 15.79 1.65 -0.54
CA LEU A 101 15.05 0.53 0.03
C LEU A 101 15.90 -0.75 0.11
N ARG A 102 16.68 -1.06 -0.94
CA ARG A 102 17.62 -2.20 -0.93
C ARG A 102 18.67 -2.05 0.15
N HIS A 103 19.26 -0.85 0.25
CA HIS A 103 20.31 -0.58 1.23
C HIS A 103 19.77 -0.71 2.67
N GLN A 104 18.67 -0.03 2.98
CA GLN A 104 18.01 -0.10 4.28
C GLN A 104 17.54 -1.52 4.62
N GLY A 105 16.99 -2.25 3.64
CA GLY A 105 16.57 -3.64 3.81
C GLY A 105 17.74 -4.56 4.19
N ASN A 106 18.88 -4.40 3.53
CA ASN A 106 20.10 -5.15 3.84
C ASN A 106 20.65 -4.80 5.22
N GLU A 107 20.72 -3.52 5.58
CA GLU A 107 21.17 -3.08 6.92
C GLU A 107 20.27 -3.59 8.04
N ALA A 108 18.95 -3.62 7.82
CA ALA A 108 17.97 -4.14 8.77
C ALA A 108 17.90 -5.67 8.81
N GLY A 109 18.69 -6.38 8.00
CA GLY A 109 18.68 -7.85 7.93
C GLY A 109 17.37 -8.45 7.37
N GLN A 110 16.58 -7.67 6.63
CA GLN A 110 15.30 -8.13 6.10
C GLN A 110 15.47 -8.93 4.80
N GLN A 111 14.71 -10.02 4.67
CA GLN A 111 14.75 -10.92 3.52
C GLN A 111 13.67 -10.62 2.47
N PHE A 112 13.50 -9.35 2.05
CA PHE A 112 12.61 -9.02 0.92
C PHE A 112 13.42 -8.77 -0.35
N ASN A 113 12.96 -9.34 -1.47
CA ASN A 113 13.68 -9.23 -2.74
C ASN A 113 13.22 -7.99 -3.50
N VAL A 114 14.15 -7.14 -3.94
CA VAL A 114 13.81 -5.96 -4.74
C VAL A 114 14.33 -6.16 -6.16
N LEU A 115 13.43 -6.42 -7.10
CA LEU A 115 13.73 -6.60 -8.51
C LEU A 115 13.54 -5.28 -9.26
N GLU A 116 14.52 -4.93 -10.09
CA GLU A 116 14.42 -3.77 -10.96
C GLU A 116 14.62 -4.21 -12.40
N VAL A 117 13.62 -3.89 -13.23
CA VAL A 117 13.56 -4.30 -14.63
C VAL A 117 13.85 -3.08 -15.49
N TYR A 118 14.91 -3.18 -16.31
CA TYR A 118 15.28 -2.17 -17.30
C TYR A 118 14.78 -2.62 -18.69
N PRO A 119 13.66 -2.08 -19.17
CA PRO A 119 13.29 -2.22 -20.57
C PRO A 119 14.19 -1.37 -21.48
#